data_AF-A0A256IDF7-F1
#
_entry.id   AF-A0A256IDF7-F1
#
_cell.length_a   1.000
_cell.length_b   1.000
_cell.length_c   1.000
_cell.angle_alpha   90.00
_cell.angle_beta   90.00
_cell.angle_gamma   90.00
#
_symmetry.space_group_name_H-M   'P 1'
#
loop_
_entity.id
_entity.type
_entity.pdbx_description
1 polymer ?
#
loop_
_entity_poly.entity_id
_entity_poly.type
_entity_poly.pdbx_seq_one_letter_code
_entity_poly.pdbx_strand_id
1 'polypeptide(L)'
;MDERHERLKSGPNVLRGRAVRVPLPDVEAERSLHENMTRIADAGERKSDLLDDPDVPLTEVYEDELDEMRRSFEHRLRQVAGEDYYEVALAYVDGERDDWIGALAAYYLECYYRLQERYTVDDQIFFLLILRYPDCFTVNLCFLDGEVGPDAVRYESSAHVEADLSDHDREQYYGDCQYSQHEAAAYLRENVSCIREAFPDPDATPYDRHRYGGFVHVTGRDGPTFAEILDSRTPDPDRFDDEASAPGLVPEGPEARRAKRDLLTDPEVVV
;
A
#
# COMPACT_ATOMS: atom_id res chain seq x y z
N MET A 1 12.64 -21.41 -7.38
CA MET A 1 12.74 -20.53 -6.19
C MET A 1 14.21 -20.25 -6.00
N ASP A 2 14.61 -19.00 -6.19
CA ASP A 2 16.01 -18.57 -6.33
C ASP A 2 16.67 -18.44 -4.95
N GLU A 3 17.89 -18.94 -4.74
CA GLU A 3 18.61 -18.88 -3.44
C GLU A 3 18.74 -17.42 -2.92
N ARG A 4 18.77 -16.46 -3.84
CA ARG A 4 18.76 -15.02 -3.53
C ARG A 4 17.46 -14.55 -2.88
N HIS A 5 16.32 -15.13 -3.30
CA HIS A 5 14.99 -14.84 -2.77
C HIS A 5 14.82 -15.36 -1.34
N GLU A 6 15.26 -16.60 -1.06
CA GLU A 6 15.24 -17.15 0.30
C GLU A 6 16.16 -16.37 1.26
N ARG A 7 17.29 -15.86 0.78
CA ARG A 7 18.19 -15.01 1.58
C ARG A 7 17.61 -13.64 1.89
N LEU A 8 16.85 -13.06 0.97
CA LEU A 8 16.13 -11.80 1.23
C LEU A 8 14.95 -12.01 2.19
N LYS A 9 14.22 -13.13 2.07
CA LYS A 9 13.17 -13.50 3.05
C LYS A 9 13.70 -13.83 4.44
N SER A 10 14.87 -14.47 4.53
CA SER A 10 15.53 -14.78 5.81
C SER A 10 16.43 -13.65 6.33
N GLY A 11 16.56 -12.58 5.56
CA GLY A 11 17.28 -11.37 5.92
C GLY A 11 16.62 -10.65 7.11
N PRO A 12 17.23 -9.57 7.63
CA PRO A 12 16.58 -8.78 8.67
C PRO A 12 15.25 -8.26 8.12
N ASN A 13 14.13 -8.51 8.81
CA ASN A 13 12.80 -7.98 8.44
C ASN A 13 12.85 -6.45 8.32
N VAL A 14 13.23 -5.91 7.16
CA VAL A 14 13.54 -4.49 6.98
C VAL A 14 12.25 -3.69 7.12
N LEU A 15 11.11 -4.29 6.78
CA LEU A 15 9.78 -3.72 6.97
C LEU A 15 9.35 -3.61 8.44
N ARG A 16 9.83 -4.51 9.32
CA ARG A 16 9.25 -4.66 10.66
C ARG A 16 9.45 -3.41 11.52
N GLY A 17 8.35 -2.72 11.78
CA GLY A 17 8.33 -1.52 12.63
C GLY A 17 9.11 -0.35 12.02
N ARG A 18 9.28 -0.33 10.70
CA ARG A 18 9.99 0.74 9.98
C ARG A 18 9.05 1.49 9.04
N ALA A 19 9.45 2.70 8.69
CA ALA A 19 8.87 3.51 7.63
C ALA A 19 10.00 4.20 6.86
N VAL A 20 9.74 4.53 5.61
CA VAL A 20 10.64 5.34 4.79
C VAL A 20 10.30 6.81 5.01
N ARG A 21 11.25 7.62 5.46
CA ARG A 21 11.15 9.08 5.48
C ARG A 21 11.83 9.63 4.23
N VAL A 22 11.15 10.49 3.49
CA VAL A 22 11.66 11.12 2.26
C VAL A 22 11.58 12.64 2.40
N PRO A 23 12.68 13.38 2.21
CA PRO A 23 12.69 14.84 2.32
C PRO A 23 11.95 15.51 1.17
N LEU A 24 11.42 16.70 1.43
CA LEU A 24 10.78 17.61 0.47
C LEU A 24 11.55 18.94 0.47
N PRO A 25 12.79 18.97 -0.07
CA PRO A 25 13.67 20.14 0.05
C PRO A 25 13.24 21.35 -0.78
N ASP A 26 12.42 21.12 -1.81
CA ASP A 26 12.02 22.14 -2.77
C ASP A 26 10.68 21.80 -3.45
N VAL A 27 10.19 22.75 -4.26
CA VAL A 27 8.92 22.63 -4.98
C VAL A 27 8.93 21.50 -6.02
N GLU A 28 10.10 21.09 -6.52
CA GLU A 28 10.18 19.97 -7.48
C GLU A 28 9.93 18.63 -6.76
N ALA A 29 10.48 18.46 -5.57
CA ALA A 29 10.16 17.31 -4.71
C ALA A 29 8.67 17.29 -4.33
N GLU A 30 8.07 18.45 -4.07
CA GLU A 30 6.64 18.59 -3.80
C GLU A 30 5.78 18.16 -4.99
N ARG A 31 6.12 18.61 -6.20
CA ARG A 31 5.44 18.19 -7.44
C ARG A 31 5.58 16.70 -7.66
N SER A 32 6.77 16.13 -7.47
CA SER A 32 6.99 14.69 -7.61
C SER A 32 6.13 13.88 -6.63
N LEU A 33 5.99 14.35 -5.39
CA LEU A 33 5.09 13.74 -4.41
C LEU A 33 3.62 13.84 -4.89
N HIS A 34 3.16 15.03 -5.28
CA HIS A 34 1.80 15.23 -5.78
C HIS A 34 1.47 14.35 -7.00
N GLU A 35 2.39 14.24 -7.97
CA GLU A 35 2.23 13.38 -9.13
C GLU A 35 2.12 11.91 -8.74
N ASN A 36 2.93 11.45 -7.78
CA ASN A 36 2.86 10.08 -7.29
C ASN A 36 1.52 9.82 -6.59
N MET A 37 1.07 10.73 -5.73
CA MET A 37 -0.20 10.59 -5.02
C MET A 37 -1.40 10.64 -5.97
N THR A 38 -1.32 11.45 -7.02
CA THR A 38 -2.31 11.47 -8.10
C THR A 38 -2.38 10.12 -8.82
N ARG A 39 -1.24 9.51 -9.15
CA ARG A 39 -1.24 8.16 -9.77
C ARG A 39 -1.88 7.09 -8.87
N ILE A 40 -1.65 7.16 -7.56
CA ILE A 40 -2.29 6.24 -6.59
C ILE A 40 -3.81 6.49 -6.56
N ALA A 41 -4.25 7.75 -6.55
CA ALA A 41 -5.67 8.09 -6.60
C ALA A 41 -6.32 7.61 -7.91
N ASP A 42 -5.68 7.86 -9.06
CA ASP A 42 -6.17 7.43 -10.37
C ASP A 42 -6.28 5.89 -10.46
N ALA A 43 -5.35 5.16 -9.82
CA ALA A 43 -5.44 3.70 -9.71
C ALA A 43 -6.65 3.25 -8.87
N GLY A 44 -6.96 3.95 -7.78
CA GLY A 44 -8.15 3.71 -6.98
C GLY A 44 -9.45 3.98 -7.74
N GLU A 45 -9.51 5.05 -8.54
CA GLU A 45 -10.66 5.33 -9.42
C GLU A 45 -10.83 4.25 -10.47
N ARG A 46 -9.73 3.87 -11.17
CA ARG A 46 -9.77 2.79 -12.15
C ARG A 46 -10.25 1.48 -11.53
N LYS A 47 -9.75 1.12 -10.34
CA LYS A 47 -10.23 -0.05 -9.60
C LYS A 47 -11.72 0.01 -9.32
N SER A 48 -12.23 1.18 -8.92
CA SER A 48 -13.67 1.36 -8.69
C SER A 48 -14.50 1.18 -9.96
N ASP A 49 -14.01 1.63 -11.12
CA ASP A 49 -14.69 1.44 -12.40
C ASP A 49 -14.69 -0.04 -12.83
N LEU A 50 -13.59 -0.75 -12.60
CA LEU A 50 -13.48 -2.17 -12.89
C LEU A 50 -14.35 -3.04 -11.95
N LEU A 51 -14.48 -2.67 -10.67
CA LEU A 51 -15.38 -3.35 -9.72
C LEU A 51 -16.85 -3.18 -10.08
N ASP A 52 -17.21 -2.08 -10.74
CA ASP A 52 -18.58 -1.77 -11.13
C ASP A 52 -18.96 -2.36 -12.50
N ASP A 53 -18.01 -2.96 -13.21
CA ASP A 53 -18.24 -3.61 -14.49
C ASP A 53 -18.58 -5.09 -14.29
N PRO A 54 -19.84 -5.51 -14.51
CA PRO A 54 -20.24 -6.90 -14.32
C PRO A 54 -19.57 -7.87 -15.29
N ASP A 55 -19.04 -7.37 -16.42
CA ASP A 55 -18.34 -8.17 -17.41
C ASP A 55 -16.85 -8.39 -17.05
N VAL A 56 -16.33 -7.69 -16.03
CA VAL A 56 -14.95 -7.84 -15.55
C VAL A 56 -14.91 -8.79 -14.36
N PRO A 57 -14.21 -9.93 -14.44
CA PRO A 57 -14.02 -10.81 -13.31
C PRO A 57 -13.21 -10.13 -12.20
N LEU A 58 -13.59 -10.34 -10.93
CA LEU A 58 -12.88 -9.75 -9.80
C LEU A 58 -11.38 -10.12 -9.76
N THR A 59 -11.00 -11.28 -10.28
CA THR A 59 -9.59 -11.67 -10.43
C THR A 59 -8.81 -10.70 -11.30
N GLU A 60 -9.39 -10.19 -12.39
CA GLU A 60 -8.73 -9.24 -13.30
C GLU A 60 -8.55 -7.86 -12.64
N VAL A 61 -9.54 -7.43 -11.83
CA VAL A 61 -9.43 -6.19 -11.04
C VAL A 61 -8.23 -6.22 -10.10
N TYR A 62 -8.03 -7.35 -9.41
CA TYR A 62 -6.91 -7.55 -8.50
C TYR A 62 -5.57 -7.67 -9.23
N GLU A 63 -5.54 -8.35 -10.37
CA GLU A 63 -4.35 -8.45 -11.20
C GLU A 63 -3.89 -7.07 -11.70
N ASP A 64 -4.82 -6.21 -12.13
CA ASP A 64 -4.52 -4.84 -12.55
C ASP A 64 -3.95 -3.98 -11.40
N GLU A 65 -4.57 -4.01 -10.21
CA GLU A 65 -4.07 -3.29 -9.02
C GLU A 65 -2.64 -3.73 -8.68
N LEU A 66 -2.40 -5.05 -8.65
CA LEU A 66 -1.10 -5.61 -8.32
C LEU A 66 -0.03 -5.25 -9.36
N ASP A 67 -0.35 -5.31 -10.65
CA ASP A 67 0.60 -4.98 -11.70
C ASP A 67 0.97 -3.49 -11.69
N GLU A 68 0.04 -2.61 -11.35
CA GLU A 68 0.32 -1.19 -11.14
C GLU A 68 1.24 -0.96 -9.93
N MET A 69 0.94 -1.60 -8.79
CA MET A 69 1.79 -1.53 -7.59
C MET A 69 3.20 -2.06 -7.87
N ARG A 70 3.33 -3.19 -8.58
CA ARG A 70 4.61 -3.78 -8.99
C ARG A 70 5.43 -2.81 -9.84
N ARG A 71 4.81 -2.21 -10.85
CA ARG A 71 5.45 -1.20 -11.71
C ARG A 71 5.92 0.01 -10.90
N SER A 72 5.14 0.45 -9.91
CA SER A 72 5.50 1.53 -9.00
C SER A 72 6.73 1.20 -8.13
N PHE A 73 6.76 0.00 -7.52
CA PHE A 73 7.93 -0.45 -6.73
C PHE A 73 9.18 -0.59 -7.58
N GLU A 74 9.09 -1.20 -8.76
CA GLU A 74 10.23 -1.36 -9.64
C GLU A 74 10.77 0.00 -10.11
N HIS A 75 9.88 0.92 -10.48
CA HIS A 75 10.26 2.28 -10.83
C HIS A 75 11.00 2.96 -9.67
N ARG A 76 10.48 2.84 -8.44
CA ARG A 76 11.11 3.42 -7.25
C ARG A 76 12.46 2.79 -6.93
N LEU A 77 12.59 1.47 -7.05
CA LEU A 77 13.85 0.75 -6.88
C LEU A 77 14.92 1.24 -7.86
N ARG A 78 14.57 1.37 -9.14
CA ARG A 78 15.48 1.90 -10.17
C ARG A 78 15.87 3.36 -9.90
N GLN A 79 14.93 4.19 -9.44
CA GLN A 79 15.25 5.57 -9.04
C GLN A 79 16.24 5.65 -7.87
N VAL A 80 16.09 4.77 -6.87
CA VAL A 80 16.90 4.78 -5.65
C VAL A 80 18.28 4.18 -5.88
N ALA A 81 18.35 3.01 -6.50
CA ALA A 81 19.56 2.17 -6.54
C ALA A 81 20.07 1.87 -7.97
N GLY A 82 19.40 2.38 -9.01
CA GLY A 82 19.74 2.08 -10.40
C GLY A 82 19.25 0.69 -10.85
N GLU A 83 19.68 0.25 -12.03
CA GLU A 83 19.31 -1.07 -12.58
C GLU A 83 19.80 -2.25 -11.73
N ASP A 84 20.89 -2.06 -10.99
CA ASP A 84 21.49 -3.09 -10.13
C ASP A 84 20.88 -3.12 -8.71
N TYR A 85 19.63 -2.68 -8.56
CA TYR A 85 18.95 -2.55 -7.26
C TYR A 85 18.92 -3.85 -6.44
N TYR A 86 18.90 -5.00 -7.11
CA TYR A 86 19.01 -6.33 -6.48
C TYR A 86 20.36 -6.52 -5.76
N GLU A 87 21.46 -6.18 -6.40
CA GLU A 87 22.80 -6.33 -5.82
C GLU A 87 23.00 -5.34 -4.67
N VAL A 88 22.46 -4.12 -4.82
CA VAL A 88 22.49 -3.09 -3.77
C VAL A 88 21.71 -3.53 -2.53
N ALA A 89 20.53 -4.12 -2.70
CA ALA A 89 19.73 -4.65 -1.60
C ALA A 89 20.42 -5.84 -0.90
N LEU A 90 20.99 -6.77 -1.69
CA LEU A 90 21.72 -7.93 -1.14
C LEU A 90 22.95 -7.50 -0.35
N ALA A 91 23.76 -6.57 -0.88
CA ALA A 91 24.91 -6.04 -0.16
C ALA A 91 24.52 -5.41 1.19
N TYR A 92 23.34 -4.77 1.26
CA TYR A 92 22.83 -4.25 2.53
C TYR A 92 22.45 -5.36 3.52
N VAL A 93 21.72 -6.38 3.05
CA VAL A 93 21.31 -7.53 3.87
C VAL A 93 22.51 -8.33 4.37
N ASP A 94 23.55 -8.47 3.55
CA ASP A 94 24.79 -9.17 3.90
C ASP A 94 25.73 -8.33 4.79
N GLY A 95 25.38 -7.07 5.07
CA GLY A 95 26.18 -6.15 5.88
C GLY A 95 27.43 -5.61 5.16
N GLU A 96 27.52 -5.81 3.85
CA GLU A 96 28.57 -5.28 2.98
C GLU A 96 28.34 -3.80 2.62
N ARG A 97 27.12 -3.30 2.86
CA ARG A 97 26.69 -1.91 2.64
C ARG A 97 25.81 -1.43 3.79
N ASP A 98 25.99 -0.18 4.23
CA ASP A 98 25.27 0.39 5.39
C ASP A 98 24.68 1.78 5.14
N ASP A 99 24.57 2.20 3.88
CA ASP A 99 23.99 3.49 3.51
C ASP A 99 22.47 3.46 3.30
N TRP A 100 21.87 4.64 3.17
CA TRP A 100 20.42 4.77 3.00
C TRP A 100 19.92 4.18 1.67
N ILE A 101 20.77 4.14 0.64
CA ILE A 101 20.42 3.58 -0.67
C ILE A 101 20.22 2.06 -0.52
N GLY A 102 21.17 1.38 0.14
CA GLY A 102 21.06 -0.04 0.46
C GLY A 102 19.84 -0.35 1.32
N ALA A 103 19.60 0.47 2.35
CA ALA A 103 18.46 0.32 3.25
C ALA A 103 17.11 0.45 2.51
N LEU A 104 16.96 1.45 1.64
CA LEU A 104 15.74 1.64 0.86
C LEU A 104 15.59 0.61 -0.26
N ALA A 105 16.68 0.20 -0.90
CA ALA A 105 16.65 -0.88 -1.88
C ALA A 105 16.15 -2.18 -1.23
N ALA A 106 16.68 -2.54 -0.06
CA ALA A 106 16.22 -3.70 0.69
C ALA A 106 14.73 -3.57 1.10
N TYR A 107 14.33 -2.40 1.63
CA TYR A 107 12.95 -2.13 2.03
C TYR A 107 11.97 -2.31 0.85
N TYR A 108 12.19 -1.62 -0.27
CA TYR A 108 11.27 -1.69 -1.41
C TYR A 108 11.31 -3.04 -2.12
N LEU A 109 12.46 -3.72 -2.10
CA LEU A 109 12.57 -5.05 -2.67
C LEU A 109 11.82 -6.09 -1.83
N GLU A 110 11.88 -6.00 -0.50
CA GLU A 110 11.06 -6.82 0.39
C GLU A 110 9.56 -6.54 0.14
N CYS A 111 9.14 -5.27 0.03
CA CYS A 111 7.77 -4.92 -0.35
C CYS A 111 7.32 -5.58 -1.66
N TYR A 112 8.17 -5.50 -2.69
CA TYR A 112 7.90 -6.07 -4.01
C TYR A 112 7.67 -7.59 -3.92
N TYR A 113 8.52 -8.29 -3.17
CA TYR A 113 8.40 -9.74 -3.01
C TYR A 113 7.19 -10.15 -2.18
N ARG A 114 6.91 -9.49 -1.06
CA ARG A 114 5.71 -9.77 -0.26
C ARG A 114 4.43 -9.53 -1.06
N LEU A 115 4.40 -8.48 -1.89
CA LEU A 115 3.27 -8.23 -2.80
C LEU A 115 3.09 -9.37 -3.82
N GLN A 116 4.18 -9.97 -4.31
CA GLN A 116 4.09 -11.17 -5.16
C GLN A 116 3.59 -12.40 -4.39
N GLU A 117 4.02 -12.59 -3.15
CA GLU A 117 3.57 -13.71 -2.30
C GLU A 117 2.07 -13.64 -1.99
N ARG A 118 1.53 -12.44 -1.76
CA ARG A 118 0.09 -12.21 -1.52
C ARG A 118 -0.81 -12.77 -2.62
N TYR A 119 -0.31 -12.90 -3.86
CA TYR A 119 -1.07 -13.53 -4.95
C TYR A 119 -1.22 -15.04 -4.76
N THR A 120 -0.32 -15.67 -4.01
CA THR A 120 -0.24 -17.12 -3.83
C THR A 120 -0.63 -17.60 -2.44
N VAL A 121 -0.67 -16.68 -1.47
CA VAL A 121 -0.98 -16.94 -0.06
C VAL A 121 -2.22 -16.15 0.30
N ASP A 122 -3.33 -16.85 0.48
CA ASP A 122 -4.56 -16.36 1.10
C ASP A 122 -4.21 -15.75 2.48
N ASP A 123 -4.94 -14.72 2.92
CA ASP A 123 -4.93 -14.20 4.30
C ASP A 123 -3.92 -13.08 4.65
N GLN A 124 -3.11 -12.58 3.72
CA GLN A 124 -2.24 -11.42 3.99
C GLN A 124 -2.92 -10.06 3.75
N ILE A 125 -2.89 -9.22 4.78
CA ILE A 125 -3.33 -7.84 4.76
C ILE A 125 -2.18 -6.95 4.28
N PHE A 126 -2.42 -6.20 3.21
CA PHE A 126 -1.58 -5.09 2.80
C PHE A 126 -1.99 -3.83 3.56
N PHE A 127 -1.03 -3.19 4.21
CA PHE A 127 -1.21 -1.94 4.93
C PHE A 127 -0.25 -0.89 4.40
N LEU A 128 -0.79 0.22 3.89
CA LEU A 128 -0.06 1.39 3.44
C LEU A 128 -0.53 2.63 4.21
N LEU A 129 0.39 3.35 4.82
CA LEU A 129 0.13 4.64 5.43
C LEU A 129 1.14 5.65 4.90
N ILE A 130 0.65 6.71 4.26
CA ILE A 130 1.47 7.82 3.79
C ILE A 130 1.06 9.07 4.56
N LEU A 131 2.03 9.69 5.22
CA LEU A 131 1.83 10.90 6.02
C LEU A 131 2.79 11.99 5.56
N ARG A 132 2.27 13.19 5.40
CA ARG A 132 2.97 14.39 4.97
C ARG A 132 3.29 15.30 6.15
N TYR A 133 4.51 15.77 6.21
CA TYR A 133 5.02 16.74 7.18
C TYR A 133 5.55 17.97 6.42
N PRO A 134 5.93 19.05 7.12
CA PRO A 134 6.33 20.30 6.48
C PRO A 134 7.47 20.14 5.46
N ASP A 135 8.48 19.35 5.81
CA ASP A 135 9.74 19.23 5.04
C ASP A 135 10.03 17.79 4.60
N CYS A 136 9.09 16.86 4.81
CA CYS A 136 9.24 15.45 4.45
C CYS A 136 7.88 14.73 4.40
N PHE A 137 7.88 13.50 3.91
CA PHE A 137 6.77 12.57 4.09
C PHE A 137 7.28 11.21 4.54
N THR A 138 6.42 10.42 5.15
CA THR A 138 6.70 9.03 5.53
C THR A 138 5.81 8.07 4.76
N VAL A 139 6.40 6.98 4.28
CA VAL A 139 5.69 5.83 3.72
C VAL A 139 5.91 4.65 4.66
N ASN A 140 4.85 4.19 5.30
CA ASN A 140 4.86 2.98 6.11
C ASN A 140 4.08 1.91 5.34
N LEU A 141 4.79 0.88 4.92
CA LEU A 141 4.23 -0.25 4.22
C LEU A 141 4.56 -1.51 5.02
N CYS A 142 3.55 -2.31 5.29
CA CYS A 142 3.75 -3.61 5.92
C CYS A 142 2.69 -4.62 5.47
N PHE A 143 3.03 -5.89 5.64
CA PHE A 143 2.16 -7.03 5.41
C PHE A 143 1.89 -7.68 6.76
N LEU A 144 0.61 -7.97 7.01
CA LEU A 144 0.13 -8.42 8.31
C LEU A 144 -0.74 -9.66 8.14
N ASP A 145 -0.66 -10.58 9.09
CA ASP A 145 -1.66 -11.61 9.32
C ASP A 145 -2.75 -11.02 10.24
N GLY A 146 -3.98 -11.54 10.12
CA GLY A 146 -5.13 -11.12 10.92
C GLY A 146 -6.34 -10.79 10.04
N GLU A 147 -7.27 -10.02 10.57
CA GLU A 147 -8.48 -9.64 9.84
C GLU A 147 -8.59 -8.12 9.69
N VAL A 148 -9.13 -7.68 8.54
CA VAL A 148 -9.50 -6.28 8.37
C VAL A 148 -10.74 -5.99 9.23
N GLY A 149 -10.68 -4.91 9.98
CA GLY A 149 -11.70 -4.50 10.95
C GLY A 149 -13.09 -4.26 10.36
N PRO A 150 -14.10 -4.08 11.22
CA PRO A 150 -15.50 -4.03 10.81
C PRO A 150 -15.82 -2.86 9.87
N ASP A 151 -15.07 -1.75 9.96
CA ASP A 151 -15.28 -0.55 9.15
C ASP A 151 -14.92 -0.72 7.66
N ALA A 152 -14.35 -1.87 7.27
CA ALA A 152 -14.05 -2.17 5.88
C ALA A 152 -15.30 -2.40 5.04
N VAL A 153 -15.28 -1.89 3.82
CA VAL A 153 -16.19 -2.37 2.78
C VAL A 153 -15.79 -3.80 2.41
N ARG A 154 -16.80 -4.66 2.27
CA ARG A 154 -16.60 -6.09 1.96
C ARG A 154 -17.34 -6.44 0.69
N TYR A 155 -16.70 -7.27 -0.12
CA TYR A 155 -17.27 -7.75 -1.37
C TYR A 155 -16.71 -9.13 -1.69
N GLU A 156 -17.50 -9.92 -2.40
CA GLU A 156 -17.20 -11.33 -2.62
C GLU A 156 -16.90 -11.63 -4.09
N SER A 157 -16.14 -12.70 -4.32
CA SER A 157 -15.89 -13.24 -5.65
C SER A 157 -16.59 -14.58 -5.86
N SER A 158 -17.37 -14.67 -6.94
CA SER A 158 -17.93 -15.95 -7.42
C SER A 158 -16.86 -16.95 -7.84
N ALA A 159 -15.70 -16.48 -8.30
CA ALA A 159 -14.60 -17.31 -8.76
C ALA A 159 -13.83 -18.02 -7.61
N HIS A 160 -14.00 -17.56 -6.37
CA HIS A 160 -13.26 -18.05 -5.21
C HIS A 160 -14.12 -18.92 -4.27
N VAL A 161 -15.32 -19.30 -4.70
CA VAL A 161 -16.17 -20.23 -3.93
C VAL A 161 -15.87 -21.67 -4.29
N GLU A 162 -15.45 -22.44 -3.30
CA GLU A 162 -15.16 -23.87 -3.43
C GLU A 162 -16.41 -24.76 -3.31
N ALA A 163 -17.58 -24.18 -2.98
CA ALA A 163 -18.80 -24.94 -2.74
C ALA A 163 -19.46 -25.43 -4.05
N ASP A 164 -19.90 -26.69 -4.04
CA ASP A 164 -20.74 -27.28 -5.09
C ASP A 164 -22.18 -26.72 -4.98
N LEU A 165 -22.38 -25.53 -5.53
CA LEU A 165 -23.66 -24.86 -5.63
C LEU A 165 -24.48 -25.41 -6.81
N SER A 166 -25.81 -25.45 -6.64
CA SER A 166 -26.72 -25.72 -7.76
C SER A 166 -26.69 -24.57 -8.78
N ASP A 167 -27.12 -24.80 -10.02
CA ASP A 167 -27.11 -23.74 -11.05
C ASP A 167 -27.91 -22.50 -10.63
N HIS A 168 -29.04 -22.69 -9.95
CA HIS A 168 -29.87 -21.61 -9.42
C HIS A 168 -29.13 -20.84 -8.30
N ASP A 169 -28.50 -21.56 -7.37
CA ASP A 169 -27.78 -20.92 -6.25
C ASP A 169 -26.51 -20.22 -6.74
N ARG A 170 -25.88 -20.71 -7.82
CA ARG A 170 -24.76 -20.04 -8.50
C ARG A 170 -25.17 -18.72 -9.13
N GLU A 171 -26.30 -18.69 -9.83
CA GLU A 171 -26.81 -17.47 -10.46
C GLU A 171 -27.16 -16.43 -9.40
N GLN A 172 -27.84 -16.84 -8.33
CA GLN A 172 -28.15 -15.95 -7.21
C GLN A 172 -26.87 -15.42 -6.55
N TYR A 173 -25.93 -16.30 -6.20
CA TYR A 173 -24.69 -15.91 -5.56
C TYR A 173 -23.84 -14.98 -6.44
N TYR A 174 -23.80 -15.22 -7.75
CA TYR A 174 -23.17 -14.29 -8.69
C TYR A 174 -23.82 -12.89 -8.62
N GLY A 175 -25.14 -12.81 -8.58
CA GLY A 175 -25.86 -11.55 -8.40
C GLY A 175 -25.54 -10.85 -7.08
N ASP A 176 -25.44 -11.60 -5.98
CA ASP A 176 -25.07 -11.08 -4.65
C ASP A 176 -23.61 -10.55 -4.64
N CYS A 177 -22.68 -11.27 -5.28
CA CYS A 177 -21.31 -10.81 -5.49
C CYS A 177 -21.27 -9.48 -6.27
N GLN A 178 -21.99 -9.40 -7.40
CA GLN A 178 -22.08 -8.19 -8.22
C GLN A 178 -22.64 -7.00 -7.44
N TYR A 179 -23.66 -7.23 -6.61
CA TYR A 179 -24.20 -6.20 -5.72
C TYR A 179 -23.13 -5.69 -4.74
N SER A 180 -22.43 -6.59 -4.05
CA SER A 180 -21.38 -6.22 -3.09
C SER A 180 -20.19 -5.49 -3.75
N GLN A 181 -19.82 -5.89 -4.97
CA GLN A 181 -18.76 -5.24 -5.77
C GLN A 181 -19.17 -3.83 -6.20
N HIS A 182 -20.44 -3.62 -6.58
CA HIS A 182 -20.99 -2.29 -6.85
C HIS A 182 -20.93 -1.37 -5.62
N GLU A 183 -21.29 -1.89 -4.43
CA GLU A 183 -21.18 -1.12 -3.18
C GLU A 183 -19.71 -0.77 -2.86
N ALA A 184 -18.78 -1.70 -3.08
CA ALA A 184 -17.35 -1.46 -2.93
C ALA A 184 -16.83 -0.41 -3.92
N ALA A 185 -17.25 -0.46 -5.18
CA ALA A 185 -16.93 0.55 -6.18
C ALA A 185 -17.40 1.94 -5.73
N ALA A 186 -18.64 2.05 -5.27
CA ALA A 186 -19.19 3.30 -4.73
C ALA A 186 -18.38 3.83 -3.54
N TYR A 187 -18.03 2.95 -2.59
CA TYR A 187 -17.18 3.29 -1.45
C TYR A 187 -15.81 3.84 -1.90
N LEU A 188 -15.14 3.19 -2.86
CA LEU A 188 -13.83 3.64 -3.33
C LEU A 188 -13.92 5.00 -4.03
N ARG A 189 -14.92 5.22 -4.90
CA ARG A 189 -15.12 6.53 -5.55
C ARG A 189 -15.32 7.65 -4.55
N GLU A 190 -16.05 7.39 -3.47
CA GLU A 190 -16.28 8.39 -2.42
C GLU A 190 -15.00 8.71 -1.63
N ASN A 191 -14.17 7.71 -1.37
CA ASN A 191 -13.02 7.86 -0.46
C ASN A 191 -11.69 8.19 -1.16
N VAL A 192 -11.52 7.89 -2.46
CA VAL A 192 -10.26 8.16 -3.19
C VAL A 192 -9.89 9.65 -3.22
N SER A 193 -10.87 10.54 -3.15
CA SER A 193 -10.64 11.99 -3.04
C SER A 193 -9.76 12.36 -1.85
N CYS A 194 -9.78 11.58 -0.75
CA CYS A 194 -8.98 11.86 0.44
C CYS A 194 -7.47 11.90 0.13
N ILE A 195 -7.00 11.13 -0.86
CA ILE A 195 -5.59 11.13 -1.29
C ILE A 195 -5.25 12.48 -1.93
N ARG A 196 -6.09 12.96 -2.85
CA ARG A 196 -5.86 14.24 -3.55
C ARG A 196 -6.01 15.43 -2.61
N GLU A 197 -6.92 15.35 -1.64
CA GLU A 197 -7.09 16.35 -0.59
C GLU A 197 -5.90 16.41 0.38
N ALA A 198 -5.34 15.24 0.73
CA ALA A 198 -4.15 15.14 1.58
C ALA A 198 -2.86 15.61 0.88
N PHE A 199 -2.80 15.53 -0.44
CA PHE A 199 -1.63 15.86 -1.26
C PHE A 199 -2.01 16.75 -2.46
N PRO A 200 -2.50 17.97 -2.22
CA PRO A 200 -2.99 18.84 -3.27
C PRO A 200 -1.84 19.37 -4.15
N ASP A 201 -2.17 19.91 -5.33
CA ASP A 201 -1.20 20.50 -6.25
C ASP A 201 -0.45 21.67 -5.56
N PRO A 202 0.89 21.58 -5.42
CA PRO A 202 1.70 22.61 -4.76
C PRO A 202 1.76 23.93 -5.55
N ASP A 203 1.47 23.93 -6.85
CA ASP A 203 1.42 25.15 -7.66
C ASP A 203 0.09 25.88 -7.54
N ALA A 204 -0.99 25.16 -7.23
CA ALA A 204 -2.33 25.71 -7.07
C ALA A 204 -2.70 26.02 -5.60
N THR A 205 -2.03 25.38 -4.64
CA THR A 205 -2.39 25.44 -3.22
C THR A 205 -1.29 26.12 -2.40
N PRO A 206 -1.59 27.15 -1.59
CA PRO A 206 -0.60 27.75 -0.70
C PRO A 206 -0.03 26.76 0.33
N TYR A 207 1.27 26.85 0.62
CA TYR A 207 2.00 25.96 1.55
C TYR A 207 1.30 25.73 2.89
N ASP A 208 0.84 26.79 3.54
CA ASP A 208 0.17 26.71 4.85
C ASP A 208 -1.08 25.80 4.85
N ARG A 209 -1.70 25.59 3.69
CA ARG A 209 -2.90 24.76 3.54
C ARG A 209 -2.62 23.30 3.24
N HIS A 210 -1.38 22.96 2.90
CA HIS A 210 -0.98 21.59 2.57
C HIS A 210 0.24 21.15 3.37
N ARG A 211 0.53 21.79 4.50
CA ARG A 211 1.68 21.46 5.35
C ARG A 211 1.60 20.05 5.97
N TYR A 212 0.38 19.57 6.18
CA TYR A 212 0.09 18.26 6.77
C TYR A 212 -1.01 17.58 5.98
N GLY A 213 -0.94 16.26 5.92
CA GLY A 213 -1.92 15.43 5.23
C GLY A 213 -1.53 13.97 5.34
N GLY A 214 -2.42 13.09 4.93
CA GLY A 214 -2.12 11.68 4.87
C GLY A 214 -3.34 10.85 4.58
N PHE A 215 -3.10 9.61 4.22
CA PHE A 215 -4.12 8.59 4.05
C PHE A 215 -3.59 7.23 4.48
N VAL A 216 -4.51 6.34 4.81
CA VAL A 216 -4.25 4.92 5.00
C VAL A 216 -5.03 4.14 3.97
N HIS A 217 -4.40 3.11 3.40
CA HIS A 217 -5.02 2.13 2.55
C HIS A 217 -4.74 0.74 3.12
N VAL A 218 -5.81 -0.01 3.40
CA VAL A 218 -5.75 -1.38 3.90
C VAL A 218 -6.55 -2.26 2.96
N THR A 219 -5.96 -3.37 2.52
CA THR A 219 -6.69 -4.38 1.75
C THR A 219 -6.29 -5.78 2.19
N GLY A 220 -7.28 -6.67 2.31
CA GLY A 220 -7.10 -8.07 2.70
C GLY A 220 -8.09 -8.97 1.97
N ARG A 221 -7.86 -10.28 2.07
CA ARG A 221 -8.74 -11.32 1.55
C ARG A 221 -8.79 -12.47 2.54
N ASP A 222 -9.99 -12.96 2.82
CA ASP A 222 -10.27 -14.19 3.57
C ASP A 222 -11.18 -15.07 2.71
N GLY A 223 -10.62 -16.15 2.16
CA GLY A 223 -11.29 -17.01 1.17
C GLY A 223 -11.88 -16.20 -0.01
N PRO A 224 -13.21 -16.21 -0.22
CA PRO A 224 -13.86 -15.47 -1.28
C PRO A 224 -14.15 -14.00 -0.95
N THR A 225 -13.97 -13.58 0.31
CA THR A 225 -14.32 -12.25 0.78
C THR A 225 -13.11 -11.35 0.75
N PHE A 226 -13.28 -10.19 0.13
CA PHE A 226 -12.29 -9.13 0.08
C PHE A 226 -12.73 -8.00 0.99
N ALA A 227 -11.74 -7.32 1.57
CA ALA A 227 -11.98 -6.19 2.46
C ALA A 227 -11.06 -5.02 2.10
N GLU A 228 -11.61 -3.81 2.15
CA GLU A 228 -10.87 -2.59 1.84
C GLU A 228 -11.25 -1.44 2.76
N ILE A 229 -10.23 -0.68 3.18
CA ILE A 229 -10.37 0.57 3.92
C ILE A 229 -9.48 1.60 3.23
N LEU A 230 -10.07 2.74 2.87
CA LEU A 230 -9.34 3.92 2.41
C LEU A 230 -9.83 5.12 3.20
N ASP A 231 -8.95 5.75 3.97
CA ASP A 231 -9.34 6.83 4.88
C ASP A 231 -8.23 7.88 5.03
N SER A 232 -8.64 9.10 5.30
CA SER A 232 -7.76 10.23 5.63
C SER A 232 -7.06 10.02 6.97
N ARG A 233 -5.82 10.53 7.09
CA ARG A 233 -5.05 10.49 8.34
C ARG A 233 -4.33 11.80 8.57
N THR A 234 -4.32 12.23 9.83
CA THR A 234 -3.58 13.40 10.27
C THR A 234 -2.27 12.97 10.94
N PRO A 235 -1.13 13.49 10.50
CA PRO A 235 0.17 13.26 11.15
C PRO A 235 0.27 13.98 12.50
N ASP A 236 1.09 13.45 13.41
CA ASP A 236 1.57 14.14 14.61
C ASP A 236 2.59 15.23 14.19
N PRO A 237 2.29 16.52 14.41
CA PRO A 237 3.18 17.60 14.02
C PRO A 237 4.53 17.55 14.76
N ASP A 238 4.59 16.88 15.92
CA ASP A 238 5.78 16.77 16.76
C ASP A 238 6.57 15.47 16.48
N ARG A 239 6.28 14.79 15.36
CA ARG A 239 6.94 13.52 15.02
C ARG A 239 8.45 13.66 14.79
N PHE A 240 8.88 14.77 14.21
CA PHE A 240 10.26 15.04 13.84
C PHE A 240 10.69 16.41 14.33
N ASP A 241 11.78 16.45 15.09
CA ASP A 241 12.41 17.68 15.59
C ASP A 241 13.61 18.12 14.74
N ASP A 242 13.96 17.32 13.72
CA ASP A 242 15.12 17.45 12.85
C ASP A 242 14.73 17.55 11.37
N GLU A 243 15.52 18.26 10.57
CA GLU A 243 15.37 18.32 9.12
C GLU A 243 15.85 17.01 8.45
N ALA A 244 15.09 16.51 7.48
CA ALA A 244 15.51 15.38 6.66
C ALA A 244 16.41 15.87 5.52
N SER A 245 17.70 15.52 5.55
CA SER A 245 18.65 15.86 4.47
C SER A 245 18.76 14.79 3.38
N ALA A 246 18.36 13.55 3.69
CA ALA A 246 18.35 12.43 2.76
C ALA A 246 17.18 11.47 3.10
N PRO A 247 16.73 10.66 2.13
CA PRO A 247 15.81 9.58 2.42
C PRO A 247 16.41 8.57 3.41
N GLY A 248 15.58 7.88 4.18
CA GLY A 248 16.08 6.84 5.09
C GLY A 248 14.99 6.10 5.84
N LEU A 249 15.39 5.03 6.54
CA LEU A 249 14.50 4.27 7.39
C LEU A 249 14.40 4.88 8.78
N VAL A 250 13.18 5.17 9.20
CA VAL A 250 12.83 5.64 10.54
C VAL A 250 11.96 4.58 11.25
N PRO A 251 11.89 4.59 12.59
CA PRO A 251 10.90 3.78 13.29
C PRO A 251 9.48 4.14 12.84
N GLU A 252 8.57 3.17 12.83
CA GLU A 252 7.16 3.43 12.56
C GLU A 252 6.60 4.49 13.53
N GLY A 253 5.75 5.38 13.01
CA GLY A 253 5.09 6.43 13.76
C GLY A 253 3.98 5.92 14.68
N PRO A 254 3.58 6.70 15.70
CA PRO A 254 2.44 6.38 16.56
C PRO A 254 1.11 6.24 15.77
N GLU A 255 0.96 6.94 14.65
CA GLU A 255 -0.20 6.87 13.75
C GLU A 255 -0.30 5.50 13.09
N ALA A 256 0.82 4.90 12.67
CA ALA A 256 0.83 3.56 12.11
C ALA A 256 0.33 2.53 13.14
N ARG A 257 0.81 2.64 14.39
CA ARG A 257 0.37 1.74 15.48
C ARG A 257 -1.09 1.96 15.86
N ARG A 258 -1.56 3.20 15.79
CA ARG A 258 -2.96 3.54 16.05
C ARG A 258 -3.85 2.98 14.94
N ALA A 259 -3.53 3.26 13.68
CA ALA A 259 -4.26 2.76 12.53
C ALA A 259 -4.33 1.23 12.52
N LYS A 260 -3.22 0.52 12.78
CA LYS A 260 -3.24 -0.96 12.89
C LYS A 260 -4.18 -1.46 13.99
N ARG A 261 -4.23 -0.77 15.13
CA ARG A 261 -5.12 -1.14 16.26
C ARG A 261 -6.59 -0.84 15.97
N ASP A 262 -6.84 0.28 15.30
CA ASP A 262 -8.20 0.77 15.06
C ASP A 262 -8.83 0.06 13.86
N LEU A 263 -8.03 -0.34 12.86
CA LEU A 263 -8.51 -0.85 11.58
C LEU A 263 -8.37 -2.36 11.41
N LEU A 264 -7.66 -3.05 12.29
CA LEU A 264 -7.37 -4.48 12.16
C LEU A 264 -7.71 -5.23 13.45
N THR A 265 -8.09 -6.49 13.31
CA THR A 265 -8.32 -7.42 14.42
C THR A 265 -7.15 -8.40 14.49
N ASP A 266 -6.57 -8.54 15.68
CA ASP A 266 -5.41 -9.41 15.98
C ASP A 266 -4.24 -9.31 14.97
N PRO A 267 -3.76 -8.10 14.61
CA PRO A 267 -2.74 -7.95 13.59
C PRO A 267 -1.36 -8.44 14.06
N GLU A 268 -0.81 -9.43 13.36
CA GLU A 268 0.58 -9.86 13.53
C GLU A 268 1.39 -9.48 12.28
N VAL A 269 2.64 -9.02 12.47
CA VAL A 269 3.51 -8.69 11.33
C VAL A 269 4.06 -9.98 10.74
N VAL A 270 3.84 -10.18 9.44
CA VAL A 270 4.44 -11.31 8.72
C VAL A 270 5.96 -11.15 8.75
N VAL A 271 6.64 -12.15 9.32
CA VAL A 271 8.10 -12.27 9.39
C VAL A 271 8.56 -13.31 8.37
#